data_AF-A0A1I0F7N5-F1
#
_entry.id   AF-A0A1I0F7N5-F1
#
_cell.length_a   1.000
_cell.length_b   1.000
_cell.length_c   1.000
_cell.angle_alpha   90.00
_cell.angle_beta   90.00
_cell.angle_gamma   90.00
#
_symmetry.space_group_name_H-M   'P 1'
#
loop_
_entity.id
_entity.type
_entity.pdbx_description
1 polymer ?
#
loop_
_entity_poly.entity_id
_entity_poly.type
_entity_poly.pdbx_seq_one_letter_code
_entity_poly.pdbx_strand_id
1 'polypeptide(L)'
;MNLQSKTVTSGIIRQSSAQSHRDKAAIFILSNNGMILEANQEGSQLLGHSPDQSHSGKHHISSVIPKLATVELIEKTEGRVNPYLRFLSRIGHKFEVNTGSEMQTGCELYFNDIKNVGQHQILVMLYCAQSNRVE
;
A
#
# COMPACT_ATOMS: atom_id res chain seq x y z
N MET A 1 18.14 29.59 -44.93
CA MET A 1 18.14 30.12 -43.55
C MET A 1 17.35 29.14 -42.69
N ASN A 2 18.02 28.42 -41.81
CA ASN A 2 17.47 27.33 -41.01
C ASN A 2 17.33 27.85 -39.58
N LEU A 3 16.11 27.98 -39.06
CA LEU A 3 15.85 28.44 -37.70
C LEU A 3 15.49 27.23 -36.84
N GLN A 4 16.51 26.64 -36.21
CA GLN A 4 16.33 25.69 -35.11
C GLN A 4 16.42 26.40 -33.77
N SER A 5 15.57 25.94 -32.85
CA SER A 5 15.68 25.97 -31.38
C SER A 5 15.60 27.29 -30.64
N LYS A 6 14.57 27.42 -29.78
CA LYS A 6 14.73 27.83 -28.37
C LYS A 6 13.73 27.06 -27.48
N THR A 7 14.25 26.07 -26.76
CA THR A 7 13.58 25.37 -25.67
C THR A 7 13.51 26.31 -24.46
N VAL A 8 12.31 26.56 -23.93
CA VAL A 8 12.13 27.33 -22.69
C VAL A 8 12.30 26.39 -21.51
N THR A 9 13.41 26.59 -20.81
CA THR A 9 13.70 25.98 -19.50
C THR A 9 12.96 26.78 -18.43
N SER A 10 12.16 26.12 -17.61
CA SER A 10 11.72 26.67 -16.33
C SER A 10 12.00 25.62 -15.27
N GLY A 11 13.12 25.83 -14.59
CA GLY A 11 13.60 24.96 -13.53
C GLY A 11 12.73 25.05 -12.29
N ILE A 12 12.49 23.89 -11.69
CA ILE A 12 12.37 23.77 -10.25
C ILE A 12 13.30 22.61 -9.87
N ILE A 13 14.57 22.93 -9.64
CA ILE A 13 15.45 22.10 -8.83
C ILE A 13 15.08 22.40 -7.38
N ARG A 14 14.36 21.46 -6.77
CA ARG A 14 14.50 21.19 -5.34
C ARG A 14 14.90 19.73 -5.21
N GLN A 15 16.19 19.47 -5.40
CA GLN A 15 16.84 18.31 -4.83
C GLN A 15 16.83 18.48 -3.31
N SER A 16 16.06 17.65 -2.62
CA SER A 16 16.47 17.14 -1.32
C SER A 16 16.86 15.68 -1.54
N SER A 17 18.17 15.45 -1.51
CA SER A 17 18.81 14.15 -1.50
C SER A 17 18.35 13.32 -0.30
N ALA A 18 17.44 12.40 -0.55
CA ALA A 18 17.32 11.16 0.22
C ALA A 18 17.28 10.04 -0.81
N GLN A 19 18.46 9.59 -1.23
CA GLN A 19 18.62 8.28 -1.84
C GLN A 19 18.23 7.26 -0.76
N SER A 20 16.96 6.91 -0.69
CA SER A 20 16.46 5.87 0.22
C SER A 20 15.92 4.78 -0.65
N HIS A 21 16.52 3.60 -0.57
CA HIS A 21 15.91 2.33 -0.95
C HIS A 21 14.52 2.23 -0.30
N ARG A 22 13.48 2.78 -0.93
CA ARG A 22 12.12 2.37 -0.59
C ARG A 22 11.97 1.01 -1.24
N ASP A 23 12.19 0.00 -0.42
CA ASP A 23 11.82 -1.37 -0.68
C ASP A 23 10.48 -1.41 -1.41
N LYS A 24 10.38 -2.30 -2.41
CA LYS A 24 9.19 -2.40 -3.25
C LYS A 24 7.97 -2.57 -2.33
N ALA A 25 7.00 -1.67 -2.46
CA ALA A 25 5.80 -1.71 -1.65
C ALA A 25 4.97 -2.95 -2.01
N ALA A 26 4.43 -3.64 -1.01
CA ALA A 26 3.30 -4.52 -1.25
C ALA A 26 2.04 -3.67 -1.42
N ILE A 27 1.31 -3.91 -2.51
CA ILE A 27 0.12 -3.14 -2.89
C ILE A 27 -1.06 -4.10 -2.92
N PHE A 28 -2.16 -3.70 -2.28
CA PHE A 28 -3.44 -4.39 -2.32
C PHE A 28 -4.54 -3.43 -2.73
N ILE A 29 -5.42 -3.88 -3.63
CA ILE A 29 -6.72 -3.25 -3.89
C ILE A 29 -7.77 -4.08 -3.18
N LEU A 30 -8.56 -3.44 -2.32
CA LEU A 30 -9.55 -4.10 -1.49
C LEU A 30 -10.98 -3.67 -1.87
N SER A 31 -11.93 -4.55 -1.65
CA SER A 31 -13.34 -4.18 -1.49
C SER A 31 -13.58 -3.45 -0.16
N ASN A 32 -14.77 -2.88 0.01
CA ASN A 32 -15.18 -2.18 1.24
C ASN A 32 -15.12 -3.05 2.51
N ASN A 33 -15.33 -4.35 2.38
CA ASN A 33 -15.25 -5.31 3.48
C ASN A 33 -13.86 -5.94 3.61
N GLY A 34 -12.83 -5.37 2.99
CA GLY A 34 -11.43 -5.78 3.19
C GLY A 34 -11.01 -7.04 2.43
N MET A 35 -11.82 -7.53 1.50
CA MET A 35 -11.41 -8.63 0.62
C MET A 35 -10.42 -8.12 -0.43
N ILE A 36 -9.32 -8.85 -0.62
CA ILE A 36 -8.30 -8.52 -1.61
C ILE A 36 -8.86 -8.83 -3.01
N LEU A 37 -8.98 -7.79 -3.83
CA LEU A 37 -9.40 -7.89 -5.22
C LEU A 37 -8.19 -8.07 -6.14
N GLU A 38 -7.12 -7.33 -5.88
CA GLU A 38 -5.86 -7.36 -6.62
C GLU A 38 -4.68 -7.16 -5.67
N ALA A 39 -3.53 -7.74 -6.02
CA ALA A 39 -2.27 -7.51 -5.35
C ALA A 39 -1.14 -7.40 -6.39
N ASN A 40 -0.11 -6.62 -6.10
CA ASN A 40 1.11 -6.66 -6.90
C ASN A 40 2.00 -7.86 -6.49
N GLN A 41 3.12 -8.05 -7.19
CA GLN A 41 4.05 -9.16 -6.92
C GLN A 41 4.46 -9.28 -5.44
N GLU A 42 4.82 -8.16 -4.80
CA GLU A 42 5.22 -8.16 -3.38
C GLU A 42 4.05 -8.51 -2.46
N GLY A 43 2.84 -8.02 -2.76
CA GLY A 43 1.62 -8.40 -2.03
C GLY A 43 1.26 -9.88 -2.18
N SER A 44 1.42 -10.45 -3.39
CA SER A 44 1.22 -11.88 -3.65
C SER A 44 2.19 -12.76 -2.86
N GLN A 45 3.45 -12.32 -2.70
CA GLN A 45 4.43 -13.04 -1.88
C GLN A 45 4.03 -13.10 -0.41
N LEU A 46 3.48 -12.01 0.15
CA LEU A 46 2.97 -11.98 1.53
C LEU A 46 1.76 -12.91 1.74
N LEU A 47 1.02 -13.23 0.67
CA LEU A 47 -0.05 -14.21 0.70
C LEU A 47 0.46 -15.66 0.59
N GLY A 48 1.77 -15.88 0.46
CA GLY A 48 2.38 -17.21 0.30
C GLY A 48 2.11 -17.84 -1.07
N HIS A 49 1.87 -17.04 -2.12
CA HIS A 49 1.43 -17.53 -3.41
C HIS A 49 2.28 -17.01 -4.59
N SER A 50 2.27 -17.79 -5.69
CA SER A 50 2.85 -17.39 -6.98
C SER A 50 2.02 -16.28 -7.63
N PRO A 51 2.64 -15.27 -8.30
CA PRO A 51 1.95 -14.17 -8.99
C PRO A 51 0.88 -14.61 -10.01
N ASP A 52 0.97 -15.85 -10.49
CA ASP A 52 0.08 -16.40 -11.53
C ASP A 52 -1.27 -16.90 -10.98
N GLN A 53 -1.49 -16.86 -9.66
CA GLN A 53 -2.75 -17.29 -9.05
C GLN A 53 -3.67 -16.09 -8.81
N SER A 54 -4.85 -16.08 -9.43
CA SER A 54 -5.85 -15.05 -9.15
C SER A 54 -6.28 -15.09 -7.67
N HIS A 55 -5.90 -14.04 -6.93
CA HIS A 55 -6.20 -13.81 -5.51
C HIS A 55 -7.57 -13.16 -5.27
N SER A 56 -8.23 -12.73 -6.35
CA SER A 56 -9.43 -11.91 -6.27
C SER A 56 -10.53 -12.59 -5.44
N GLY A 57 -10.89 -11.96 -4.34
CA GLY A 57 -11.99 -12.37 -3.46
C GLY A 57 -11.71 -13.56 -2.54
N LYS A 58 -10.49 -14.12 -2.51
CA LYS A 58 -10.18 -15.32 -1.70
C LYS A 58 -9.68 -15.01 -0.30
N HIS A 59 -8.96 -13.90 -0.14
CA HIS A 59 -8.31 -13.55 1.12
C HIS A 59 -8.81 -12.20 1.63
N HIS A 60 -9.05 -12.13 2.94
CA HIS A 60 -9.23 -10.86 3.63
C HIS A 60 -7.87 -10.25 3.96
N ILE A 61 -7.74 -8.92 3.94
CA ILE A 61 -6.50 -8.21 4.24
C ILE A 61 -5.93 -8.55 5.63
N SER A 62 -6.78 -9.00 6.56
CA SER A 62 -6.34 -9.44 7.89
C SER A 62 -5.50 -10.71 7.89
N SER A 63 -5.47 -11.47 6.80
CA SER A 63 -4.51 -12.59 6.64
C SER A 63 -3.06 -12.08 6.62
N VAL A 64 -2.86 -10.86 6.12
CA VAL A 64 -1.56 -10.18 6.05
C VAL A 64 -1.41 -9.20 7.22
N ILE A 65 -2.46 -8.47 7.61
CA ILE A 65 -2.41 -7.45 8.66
C ILE A 65 -3.49 -7.76 9.73
N PRO A 66 -3.22 -8.64 10.70
CA PRO A 66 -4.23 -9.18 11.62
C PRO A 66 -5.07 -8.11 12.33
N LYS A 67 -4.47 -6.97 12.69
CA LYS A 67 -5.15 -5.85 13.35
C LYS A 67 -6.31 -5.27 12.55
N LEU A 68 -6.34 -5.45 11.23
CA LEU A 68 -7.43 -5.01 10.37
C LEU A 68 -8.66 -5.93 10.41
N ALA A 69 -8.60 -7.08 11.09
CA ALA A 69 -9.78 -7.95 11.28
C ALA A 69 -10.90 -7.28 12.10
N THR A 70 -10.51 -6.38 13.02
CA THR A 70 -11.43 -5.77 14.00
C THR A 70 -11.66 -4.28 13.74
N VAL A 71 -11.10 -3.72 12.68
CA VAL A 71 -11.21 -2.29 12.34
C VAL A 71 -12.08 -2.14 11.12
N GLU A 72 -13.12 -1.30 11.21
CA GLU A 72 -13.92 -0.93 10.05
C GLU A 72 -13.04 -0.14 9.07
N LEU A 73 -12.82 -0.67 7.86
CA LEU A 73 -11.96 -0.05 6.85
C LEU A 73 -12.61 1.18 6.23
N ILE A 74 -13.94 1.21 6.17
CA ILE A 74 -14.75 2.28 5.59
C ILE A 74 -15.60 2.93 6.67
N GLU A 75 -15.63 4.26 6.67
CA GLU A 75 -16.57 5.05 7.46
C GLU A 75 -17.98 4.93 6.86
N LYS A 76 -18.94 4.45 7.66
CA LYS A 76 -20.33 4.19 7.23
C LYS A 76 -21.06 5.43 6.71
N THR A 77 -20.71 6.61 7.21
CA THR A 77 -21.40 7.87 6.87
C THR A 77 -20.91 8.48 5.56
N GLU A 78 -19.61 8.39 5.27
CA GLU A 78 -19.00 9.06 4.12
C GLU A 78 -18.61 8.09 2.99
N GLY A 79 -18.62 6.78 3.23
CA GLY A 79 -18.18 5.79 2.24
C GLY A 79 -16.72 5.98 1.82
N ARG A 80 -15.88 6.49 2.73
CA ARG A 80 -14.44 6.71 2.55
C ARG A 80 -13.66 5.82 3.49
N VAL A 81 -12.37 5.62 3.22
CA VAL A 81 -11.47 5.00 4.19
C VAL A 81 -11.60 5.67 5.56
N ASN A 82 -11.73 4.85 6.59
CA ASN A 82 -11.83 5.26 7.99
C ASN A 82 -10.75 6.32 8.34
N PRO A 83 -11.13 7.52 8.81
CA PRO A 83 -10.20 8.59 9.15
C PRO A 83 -9.15 8.18 10.19
N TYR A 84 -9.49 7.25 11.10
CA TYR A 84 -8.54 6.72 12.06
C TYR A 84 -7.38 5.99 11.36
N LEU A 85 -7.66 5.18 10.34
CA LEU A 85 -6.63 4.51 9.56
C LEU A 85 -5.75 5.51 8.80
N ARG A 86 -6.34 6.57 8.24
CA ARG A 86 -5.58 7.66 7.60
C ARG A 86 -4.69 8.42 8.57
N PHE A 87 -5.19 8.65 9.79
CA PHE A 87 -4.43 9.26 10.86
C PHE A 87 -3.22 8.39 11.21
N LEU A 88 -3.42 7.09 11.42
CA LEU A 88 -2.34 6.13 11.69
C LEU A 88 -1.28 6.12 10.57
N SER A 89 -1.70 6.12 9.30
CA SER A 89 -0.78 6.26 8.16
C SER A 89 0.03 7.54 8.23
N ARG A 90 -0.62 8.67 8.51
CA ARG A 90 0.02 9.99 8.49
C ARG A 90 1.06 10.18 9.58
N ILE A 91 0.90 9.51 10.72
CA ILE A 91 1.87 9.53 11.82
C ILE A 91 2.95 8.44 11.70
N GLY A 92 2.94 7.64 10.63
CA GLY A 92 3.89 6.55 10.44
C GLY A 92 3.71 5.41 11.44
N HIS A 93 2.47 5.12 11.86
CA HIS A 93 2.20 4.03 12.79
C HIS A 93 2.71 2.70 12.22
N LYS A 94 3.37 1.93 13.07
CA LYS A 94 3.94 0.64 12.73
C LYS A 94 2.94 -0.47 13.02
N PHE A 95 2.70 -1.31 12.02
CA PHE A 95 1.86 -2.49 12.08
C PHE A 95 2.73 -3.75 12.09
N GLU A 96 2.17 -4.79 12.67
CA GLU A 96 2.64 -6.15 12.52
C GLU A 96 2.00 -6.76 11.28
N VAL A 97 2.80 -7.46 10.50
CA VAL A 97 2.42 -8.10 9.24
C VAL A 97 2.79 -9.57 9.29
N ASN A 98 1.86 -10.43 8.91
CA ASN A 98 2.13 -11.83 8.67
C ASN A 98 2.71 -12.00 7.27
N THR A 99 3.95 -12.49 7.16
CA THR A 99 4.61 -12.78 5.88
C THR A 99 4.39 -14.22 5.41
N GLY A 100 3.52 -14.97 6.09
CA GLY A 100 3.28 -16.39 5.86
C GLY A 100 4.26 -17.31 6.58
N SER A 101 5.52 -16.88 6.75
CA SER A 101 6.55 -17.61 7.52
C SER A 101 6.72 -17.07 8.94
N GLU A 102 6.65 -15.75 9.11
CA GLU A 102 6.87 -15.08 10.39
C GLU A 102 6.05 -13.79 10.52
N MET A 103 5.98 -13.25 11.74
CA MET A 103 5.45 -11.91 11.96
C MET A 103 6.56 -10.89 11.76
N GLN A 104 6.41 -10.05 10.74
CA GLN A 104 7.27 -8.90 10.51
C GLN A 104 6.70 -7.67 11.23
N THR A 105 7.52 -7.09 12.11
CA THR A 105 7.18 -5.86 12.82
C THR A 105 7.77 -4.63 12.12
N GLY A 106 7.21 -3.44 12.37
CA GLY A 106 7.80 -2.19 11.89
C GLY A 106 7.34 -1.76 10.50
N CYS A 107 6.24 -2.33 9.99
CA CYS A 107 5.71 -1.97 8.68
C CYS A 107 4.75 -0.78 8.74
N GLU A 108 4.82 0.13 7.77
CA GLU A 108 3.90 1.25 7.62
C GLU A 108 2.83 0.94 6.59
N LEU A 109 1.61 1.39 6.88
CA LEU A 109 0.46 1.28 5.99
C LEU A 109 0.01 2.64 5.50
N TYR A 110 -0.35 2.72 4.23
CA TYR A 110 -0.96 3.88 3.62
C TYR A 110 -2.26 3.47 2.93
N PHE A 111 -3.34 4.18 3.24
CA PHE A 111 -4.67 3.91 2.68
C PHE A 111 -5.11 5.06 1.77
N ASN A 112 -5.64 4.73 0.59
CA ASN A 112 -6.26 5.70 -0.32
C ASN A 112 -7.59 5.18 -0.85
N ASP A 113 -8.51 6.09 -1.15
CA ASP A 113 -9.74 5.75 -1.86
C ASP A 113 -9.45 5.61 -3.36
N ILE A 114 -9.94 4.53 -3.98
CA ILE A 114 -10.09 4.42 -5.42
C ILE A 114 -11.58 4.58 -5.72
N LYS A 115 -11.91 5.62 -6.50
CA LYS A 115 -13.28 5.84 -6.96
C LYS A 115 -13.42 5.24 -8.36
N ASN A 116 -14.11 4.11 -8.44
CA ASN A 116 -14.66 3.60 -9.69
C ASN A 116 -16.16 3.85 -9.73
N VAL A 117 -16.72 3.95 -10.94
CA VAL A 117 -18.17 4.16 -11.13
C VAL A 117 -18.92 2.99 -10.46
N GLY A 118 -19.68 3.30 -9.41
CA GLY A 118 -20.50 2.31 -8.67
C GLY A 118 -19.75 1.41 -7.69
N GLN A 119 -18.43 1.53 -7.56
CA GLN A 119 -17.63 0.72 -6.62
C GLN A 119 -16.58 1.57 -5.90
N HIS A 120 -16.69 1.63 -4.58
CA HIS A 120 -15.61 2.14 -3.74
C HIS A 120 -14.61 1.00 -3.49
N GLN A 121 -13.34 1.29 -3.73
CA GLN A 121 -12.24 0.38 -3.51
C GLN A 121 -11.18 1.08 -2.65
N ILE A 122 -10.41 0.30 -1.92
CA ILE A 122 -9.36 0.81 -1.04
C ILE A 122 -8.02 0.37 -1.60
N LEU A 123 -7.13 1.32 -1.84
CA LEU A 123 -5.72 1.04 -2.08
C LEU A 123 -4.98 0.99 -0.75
N VAL A 124 -4.31 -0.11 -0.48
CA VAL A 124 -3.39 -0.27 0.66
C VAL A 124 -1.98 -0.45 0.13
N MET A 125 -1.07 0.41 0.59
CA MET A 125 0.37 0.26 0.35
C MET A 125 1.05 -0.07 1.67
N LEU A 126 1.85 -1.13 1.66
CA LEU A 126 2.62 -1.62 2.78
C LEU A 126 4.11 -1.46 2.51
N TYR A 127 4.81 -0.82 3.43
CA TYR A 127 6.26 -0.73 3.45
C TYR A 127 6.78 -1.34 4.73
N CYS A 128 7.55 -2.41 4.64
CA CYS A 128 8.25 -2.95 5.79
C CYS A 128 9.70 -2.48 5.79
N ALA A 129 10.22 -2.10 6.96
CA ALA A 129 11.66 -1.91 7.08
C ALA A 129 12.36 -3.25 6.84
N GLN A 130 13.43 -3.28 6.05
CA GLN A 130 14.28 -4.46 5.99
C GLN A 130 14.76 -4.79 7.41
N SER A 131 14.48 -6.02 7.85
CA SER A 131 15.07 -6.53 9.08
C SER A 131 16.57 -6.65 8.83
N ASN A 132 17.37 -5.79 9.47
CA ASN A 132 18.81 -6.00 9.55
C ASN A 132 19.02 -7.27 10.38
N ARG A 133 19.00 -8.44 9.74
CA ARG A 133 19.51 -9.66 10.34
C ARG A 133 20.99 -9.44 10.56
N VAL A 134 21.37 -9.18 11.82
CA VAL A 134 22.75 -9.32 12.26
C VAL A 134 22.99 -10.83 12.34
N GLU A 135 23.68 -11.36 11.34
CA GLU A 135 24.33 -12.67 11.42
C GLU A 135 25.54 -12.61 12.36
#